data_AF-A0A1G7RM86-F1
#
_entry.id   AF-A0A1G7RM86-F1
#
_cell.length_a   1.000
_cell.length_b   1.000
_cell.length_c   1.000
_cell.angle_alpha   90.00
_cell.angle_beta   90.00
_cell.angle_gamma   90.00
#
_symmetry.space_group_name_H-M   'P 1'
#
loop_
_entity.id
_entity.type
_entity.pdbx_description
1 polymer ?
#
loop_
_entity_poly.entity_id
_entity_poly.type
_entity_poly.pdbx_seq_one_letter_code
_entity_poly.pdbx_strand_id
1 'polypeptide(L)'
;MRADAKANHDRLLAVAGDVITEQGTEASMRDIARRAGVGLATLQRHFPSKEALLEALMRSSFDELTERAAQVEDGNAPDEALMLWLRDFIAVCTNYRGVVSAMVQAIEDPESALHESCVAMRGSGARLLTHAQESGAARTDLDGADLFALVSSLVWLSDQPGLEKRAEHLFDVVMGSIVTGRS
;
A
#
# COMPACT_ATOMS: atom_id res chain seq x y z
N MET A 1 -23.43 17.79 12.04
CA MET A 1 -24.00 16.97 10.93
C MET A 1 -22.99 16.57 9.84
N ARG A 2 -22.13 17.47 9.30
CA ARG A 2 -21.03 17.04 8.40
C ARG A 2 -19.90 16.30 9.13
N ALA A 3 -19.53 16.78 10.33
CA ALA A 3 -18.52 16.13 11.17
C ALA A 3 -18.96 14.71 11.59
N ASP A 4 -20.22 14.53 11.99
CA ASP A 4 -20.75 13.21 12.41
C ASP A 4 -20.80 12.21 11.24
N ALA A 5 -21.14 12.68 10.04
CA ALA A 5 -21.16 11.84 8.84
C ALA A 5 -19.75 11.42 8.40
N LYS A 6 -18.75 12.32 8.51
CA LYS A 6 -17.34 12.01 8.26
C LYS A 6 -16.77 11.05 9.31
N ALA A 7 -16.97 11.34 10.60
CA ALA A 7 -16.51 10.46 11.68
C ALA A 7 -17.13 9.05 11.58
N ASN A 8 -18.39 8.93 11.16
CA ASN A 8 -18.98 7.61 10.91
C ASN A 8 -18.38 6.94 9.66
N HIS A 9 -18.09 7.68 8.59
CA HIS A 9 -17.40 7.13 7.43
C HIS A 9 -16.01 6.59 7.80
N ASP A 10 -15.21 7.39 8.51
CA ASP A 10 -13.85 7.02 8.91
C ASP A 10 -13.88 5.79 9.84
N ARG A 11 -14.84 5.72 10.78
CA ARG A 11 -15.04 4.54 11.63
C ARG A 11 -15.40 3.29 10.83
N LEU A 12 -16.28 3.42 9.83
CA LEU A 12 -16.65 2.29 8.95
C LEU A 12 -15.45 1.82 8.12
N LEU A 13 -14.65 2.76 7.63
CA LEU A 13 -13.45 2.49 6.86
C LEU A 13 -12.40 1.76 7.72
N ALA A 14 -12.16 2.22 8.95
CA ALA A 14 -11.24 1.55 9.88
C ALA A 14 -11.65 0.10 10.15
N VAL A 15 -12.93 -0.15 10.50
CA VAL A 15 -13.41 -1.51 10.72
C VAL A 15 -13.30 -2.37 9.46
N ALA A 16 -13.60 -1.80 8.29
CA ALA A 16 -13.45 -2.51 7.03
C ALA A 16 -11.98 -2.89 6.76
N GLY A 17 -11.04 -1.98 7.06
CA GLY A 17 -9.60 -2.23 6.98
C GLY A 17 -9.19 -3.45 7.82
N ASP A 18 -9.61 -3.49 9.09
CA ASP A 18 -9.34 -4.65 9.97
C ASP A 18 -9.86 -5.96 9.36
N VAL A 19 -11.05 -5.95 8.76
CA VAL A 19 -11.60 -7.15 8.11
C VAL A 19 -10.78 -7.56 6.88
N ILE A 20 -10.37 -6.60 6.06
CA ILE A 20 -9.59 -6.86 4.85
C ILE A 20 -8.19 -7.37 5.20
N THR A 21 -7.54 -6.85 6.25
CA THR A 21 -6.25 -7.39 6.71
C THR A 21 -6.38 -8.84 7.20
N GLU A 22 -7.48 -9.19 7.87
CA GLU A 22 -7.68 -10.56 8.37
C GLU A 22 -8.09 -11.57 7.30
N GLN A 23 -8.91 -11.16 6.33
CA GLN A 23 -9.60 -12.06 5.40
C GLN A 23 -9.23 -11.82 3.93
N GLY A 24 -8.40 -10.83 3.65
CA GLY A 24 -8.12 -10.34 2.30
C GLY A 24 -9.37 -9.78 1.61
N THR A 25 -9.27 -9.65 0.29
CA THR A 25 -10.38 -9.21 -0.56
C THR A 25 -11.54 -10.18 -0.64
N GLU A 26 -11.50 -11.35 0.00
CA GLU A 26 -12.63 -12.29 0.05
C GLU A 26 -13.69 -11.89 1.09
N ALA A 27 -13.37 -10.96 2.00
CA ALA A 27 -14.29 -10.44 3.00
C ALA A 27 -15.64 -9.99 2.40
N SER A 28 -16.75 -10.38 3.01
CA SER A 28 -18.07 -9.98 2.52
C SER A 28 -18.50 -8.62 3.09
N MET A 29 -19.22 -7.81 2.28
CA MET A 29 -19.83 -6.55 2.76
C MET A 29 -20.77 -6.76 3.96
N ARG A 30 -21.38 -7.96 4.07
CA ARG A 30 -22.25 -8.31 5.21
C ARG A 30 -21.45 -8.51 6.49
N ASP A 31 -20.31 -9.19 6.41
CA ASP A 31 -19.44 -9.42 7.56
C ASP A 31 -18.83 -8.11 8.06
N ILE A 32 -18.43 -7.23 7.14
CA ILE A 32 -17.95 -5.87 7.44
C ILE A 32 -19.04 -5.07 8.16
N ALA A 33 -20.26 -5.03 7.61
CA ALA A 33 -21.38 -4.33 8.24
C ALA A 33 -21.68 -4.87 9.66
N ARG A 34 -21.66 -6.20 9.82
CA ARG A 34 -21.84 -6.86 11.11
C ARG A 34 -20.76 -6.45 12.11
N ARG A 35 -19.49 -6.49 11.73
CA ARG A 35 -18.36 -6.08 12.61
C ARG A 35 -18.41 -4.60 12.96
N ALA A 36 -18.86 -3.77 12.01
CA ALA A 36 -19.04 -2.34 12.23
C ALA A 36 -20.28 -1.98 13.07
N GLY A 37 -21.12 -2.97 13.43
CA GLY A 37 -22.34 -2.77 14.20
C GLY A 37 -23.42 -1.99 13.43
N VAL A 38 -23.43 -2.06 12.10
CA VAL A 38 -24.39 -1.33 11.25
C VAL A 38 -25.15 -2.28 10.32
N GLY A 39 -26.29 -1.82 9.80
CA GLY A 39 -27.00 -2.53 8.74
C GLY A 39 -26.26 -2.44 7.40
N LEU A 40 -26.41 -3.46 6.54
CA LEU A 40 -25.82 -3.47 5.20
C LEU A 40 -26.22 -2.24 4.37
N ALA A 41 -27.48 -1.82 4.44
CA ALA A 41 -27.97 -0.62 3.74
C ALA A 41 -27.27 0.66 4.22
N THR A 42 -26.90 0.74 5.50
CA THR A 42 -26.12 1.86 6.05
C THR A 42 -24.71 1.84 5.48
N LEU A 43 -24.04 0.68 5.48
CA LEU A 43 -22.70 0.56 4.87
C LEU A 43 -22.73 0.93 3.39
N GLN A 44 -23.70 0.41 2.63
CA GLN A 44 -23.84 0.66 1.19
C GLN A 44 -24.16 2.12 0.85
N ARG A 45 -24.79 2.86 1.77
CA ARG A 45 -24.97 4.31 1.60
C ARG A 45 -23.64 5.08 1.66
N HIS A 46 -22.65 4.58 2.40
CA HIS A 46 -21.31 5.16 2.46
C HIS A 46 -20.37 4.60 1.38
N PHE A 47 -20.52 3.31 1.05
CA PHE A 47 -19.71 2.59 0.08
C PHE A 47 -20.64 1.79 -0.85
N PRO A 48 -21.06 2.38 -1.98
CA PRO A 48 -22.09 1.80 -2.85
C PRO A 48 -21.78 0.39 -3.35
N SER A 49 -20.50 0.05 -3.46
CA SER A 49 -20.03 -1.28 -3.85
C SER A 49 -18.81 -1.69 -3.03
N LYS A 50 -18.41 -2.96 -3.16
CA LYS A 50 -17.19 -3.48 -2.52
C LYS A 50 -15.95 -2.84 -3.13
N GLU A 51 -15.97 -2.59 -4.44
CA GLU A 51 -14.91 -1.91 -5.17
C GLU A 51 -14.73 -0.49 -4.64
N ALA A 52 -15.81 0.27 -4.45
CA ALA A 52 -15.74 1.61 -3.87
C ALA A 52 -15.21 1.62 -2.42
N LEU A 53 -15.48 0.57 -1.64
CA LEU A 53 -14.90 0.39 -0.32
C LEU A 53 -13.40 0.08 -0.39
N LEU A 54 -12.99 -0.85 -1.26
CA LEU A 54 -11.60 -1.22 -1.47
C LEU A 54 -10.77 -0.04 -1.97
N GLU A 55 -11.32 0.76 -2.88
CA GLU A 55 -10.69 1.99 -3.38
C GLU A 55 -10.49 3.00 -2.24
N ALA A 56 -11.49 3.21 -1.39
CA ALA A 56 -11.35 4.09 -0.23
C ALA A 56 -10.30 3.58 0.77
N LEU A 57 -10.21 2.26 0.97
CA LEU A 57 -9.21 1.62 1.83
C LEU A 57 -7.80 1.76 1.24
N MET A 58 -7.62 1.45 -0.04
CA MET A 58 -6.35 1.63 -0.76
C MET A 58 -5.87 3.08 -0.67
N ARG A 59 -6.77 4.06 -0.88
CA ARG A 59 -6.46 5.48 -0.72
C ARG A 59 -5.89 5.77 0.67
N SER A 60 -6.61 5.35 1.73
CA SER A 60 -6.16 5.53 3.12
C SER A 60 -4.80 4.89 3.35
N SER A 61 -4.59 3.65 2.90
CA SER A 61 -3.33 2.94 3.10
C SER A 61 -2.16 3.59 2.34
N PHE A 62 -2.39 4.14 1.15
CA PHE A 62 -1.35 4.83 0.37
C PHE A 62 -1.01 6.21 0.95
N ASP A 63 -2.01 6.92 1.50
CA ASP A 63 -1.79 8.15 2.25
C ASP A 63 -0.95 7.85 3.51
N GLU A 64 -1.30 6.80 4.26
CA GLU A 64 -0.54 6.33 5.43
C GLU A 64 0.90 5.92 5.06
N LEU A 65 1.12 5.24 3.93
CA LEU A 65 2.46 4.92 3.44
C LEU A 65 3.25 6.17 3.05
N THR A 66 2.59 7.21 2.55
CA THR A 66 3.22 8.49 2.24
C THR A 66 3.71 9.16 3.53
N GLU A 67 2.89 9.19 4.57
CA GLU A 67 3.27 9.70 5.90
C GLU A 67 4.36 8.84 6.55
N ARG A 68 4.25 7.51 6.42
CA ARG A 68 5.21 6.54 6.95
C ARG A 68 6.61 6.77 6.40
N ALA A 69 6.73 7.16 5.13
CA ALA A 69 8.02 7.48 4.51
C ALA A 69 8.76 8.58 5.29
N ALA A 70 8.08 9.67 5.64
CA ALA A 70 8.68 10.75 6.42
C ALA A 70 9.10 10.28 7.83
N GLN A 71 8.28 9.44 8.47
CA GLN A 71 8.59 8.92 9.81
C GLN A 71 9.83 8.01 9.83
N VAL A 72 10.01 7.16 8.82
CA VAL A 72 11.19 6.30 8.75
C VAL A 72 12.44 7.07 8.34
N GLU A 73 12.29 8.09 7.50
CA GLU A 73 13.35 9.00 7.05
C GLU A 73 13.97 9.77 8.22
N ASP A 74 13.14 10.28 9.15
CA ASP A 74 13.61 11.04 10.31
C ASP A 74 14.29 10.17 11.39
N GLY A 75 14.00 8.86 11.42
CA GLY A 75 14.33 7.98 12.55
C GLY A 75 15.42 6.95 12.31
N ASN A 76 15.87 6.75 11.07
CA ASN A 76 16.72 5.61 10.70
C ASN A 76 17.84 6.02 9.74
N ALA A 77 18.82 5.14 9.54
CA ALA A 77 19.78 5.29 8.47
C ALA A 77 19.07 5.21 7.09
N PRO A 78 19.56 5.88 6.03
CA PRO A 78 18.85 5.96 4.75
C PRO A 78 18.48 4.60 4.12
N ASP A 79 19.37 3.61 4.19
CA ASP A 79 19.10 2.25 3.71
C ASP A 79 18.07 1.51 4.56
N GLU A 80 18.13 1.68 5.88
CA GLU A 80 17.16 1.12 6.81
C GLU A 80 15.77 1.73 6.62
N ALA A 81 15.70 3.05 6.43
CA ALA A 81 14.45 3.76 6.15
C ALA A 81 13.80 3.24 4.86
N LEU A 82 14.57 3.11 3.77
CA LEU A 82 14.09 2.54 2.52
C LEU A 82 13.59 1.10 2.71
N MET A 83 14.36 0.25 3.40
CA MET A 83 13.96 -1.15 3.63
C MET A 83 12.69 -1.28 4.48
N LEU A 84 12.57 -0.49 5.55
CA LEU A 84 11.37 -0.49 6.40
C LEU A 84 10.14 -0.08 5.60
N TRP A 85 10.25 1.01 4.83
CA TRP A 85 9.14 1.49 4.00
C TRP A 85 8.74 0.48 2.92
N LEU A 86 9.71 -0.17 2.27
CA LEU A 86 9.43 -1.19 1.25
C LEU A 86 8.76 -2.44 1.83
N ARG A 87 9.12 -2.85 3.04
CA ARG A 87 8.42 -3.93 3.76
C ARG A 87 6.98 -3.52 4.07
N ASP A 88 6.77 -2.31 4.57
CA ASP A 88 5.44 -1.77 4.87
C ASP A 88 4.58 -1.68 3.59
N PHE A 89 5.14 -1.18 2.48
CA PHE A 89 4.47 -1.10 1.17
C PHE A 89 3.98 -2.46 0.69
N ILE A 90 4.84 -3.49 0.70
CA ILE A 90 4.45 -4.82 0.24
C ILE A 90 3.39 -5.41 1.16
N ALA A 91 3.56 -5.31 2.48
CA ALA A 91 2.59 -5.82 3.44
C ALA A 91 1.20 -5.21 3.21
N VAL A 92 1.12 -3.90 3.01
CA VAL A 92 -0.12 -3.20 2.65
C VAL A 92 -0.71 -3.73 1.35
N CYS A 93 0.08 -3.78 0.28
CA CYS A 93 -0.39 -4.20 -1.03
C CYS A 93 -0.85 -5.66 -1.06
N THR A 94 -0.23 -6.55 -0.30
CA THR A 94 -0.64 -7.97 -0.23
C THR A 94 -2.02 -8.20 0.38
N ASN A 95 -2.59 -7.21 1.07
CA ASN A 95 -3.98 -7.29 1.55
C ASN A 95 -5.01 -7.16 0.41
N TYR A 96 -4.58 -6.68 -0.75
CA TYR A 96 -5.45 -6.30 -1.85
C TYR A 96 -5.12 -7.08 -3.13
N ARG A 97 -5.94 -8.08 -3.45
CA ARG A 97 -5.85 -8.82 -4.71
C ARG A 97 -5.98 -7.90 -5.92
N GLY A 98 -5.11 -8.05 -6.91
CA GLY A 98 -5.11 -7.22 -8.12
C GLY A 98 -4.69 -5.75 -7.94
N VAL A 99 -4.18 -5.36 -6.77
CA VAL A 99 -3.83 -3.96 -6.46
C VAL A 99 -2.83 -3.35 -7.43
N VAL A 100 -1.87 -4.13 -7.93
CA VAL A 100 -0.86 -3.66 -8.89
C VAL A 100 -1.52 -3.12 -10.16
N SER A 101 -2.53 -3.82 -10.68
CA SER A 101 -3.27 -3.37 -11.86
C SER A 101 -4.02 -2.05 -11.58
N ALA A 102 -4.65 -1.95 -10.41
CA ALA A 102 -5.37 -0.74 -10.00
C ALA A 102 -4.43 0.46 -9.84
N MET A 103 -3.25 0.26 -9.25
CA MET A 103 -2.24 1.31 -9.07
C MET A 103 -1.69 1.80 -10.42
N VAL A 104 -1.32 0.88 -11.31
CA VAL A 104 -0.82 1.24 -12.65
C VAL A 104 -1.85 2.06 -13.42
N GLN A 105 -3.13 1.66 -13.38
CA GLN A 105 -4.21 2.41 -14.03
C GLN A 105 -4.42 3.79 -13.37
N ALA A 106 -4.45 3.85 -12.04
CA ALA A 106 -4.66 5.10 -11.30
C ALA A 106 -3.53 6.12 -11.50
N ILE A 107 -2.28 5.67 -11.59
CA ILE A 107 -1.12 6.56 -11.83
C ILE A 107 -1.22 7.24 -13.20
N GLU A 108 -1.75 6.56 -14.21
CA GLU A 108 -1.88 7.09 -15.58
C GLU A 108 -3.21 7.84 -15.82
N ASP A 109 -4.16 7.79 -14.88
CA ASP A 109 -5.48 8.42 -14.99
C ASP A 109 -5.67 9.51 -13.92
N PRO A 110 -5.48 10.81 -14.26
CA PRO A 110 -5.69 11.93 -13.33
C PRO A 110 -7.12 12.04 -12.77
N GLU A 111 -8.11 11.43 -13.43
CA GLU A 111 -9.51 11.46 -12.97
C GLU A 111 -9.81 10.32 -11.98
N SER A 112 -8.88 9.38 -11.80
CA SER A 112 -9.01 8.30 -10.81
C SER A 112 -9.00 8.86 -9.39
N ALA A 113 -9.91 8.42 -8.54
CA ALA A 113 -9.94 8.83 -7.12
C ALA A 113 -8.76 8.26 -6.29
N LEU A 114 -7.93 7.39 -6.88
CA LEU A 114 -6.67 6.89 -6.32
C LEU A 114 -5.44 7.65 -6.83
N HIS A 115 -5.57 8.50 -7.86
CA HIS A 115 -4.44 9.08 -8.57
C HIS A 115 -3.47 9.81 -7.63
N GLU A 116 -3.98 10.77 -6.86
CA GLU A 116 -3.18 11.61 -5.97
C GLU A 116 -2.41 10.77 -4.95
N SER A 117 -3.07 9.83 -4.27
CA SER A 117 -2.45 8.97 -3.26
C SER A 117 -1.42 8.01 -3.85
N CYS A 118 -1.70 7.41 -5.03
CA CYS A 118 -0.75 6.56 -5.73
C CYS A 118 0.52 7.34 -6.14
N VAL A 119 0.36 8.55 -6.69
CA VAL A 119 1.48 9.41 -7.11
C VAL A 119 2.29 9.87 -5.90
N ALA A 120 1.64 10.31 -4.81
CA ALA A 120 2.31 10.76 -3.60
C ALA A 120 3.13 9.65 -2.93
N MET A 121 2.55 8.45 -2.82
CA MET A 121 3.22 7.28 -2.27
C MET A 121 4.42 6.87 -3.14
N ARG A 122 4.26 6.80 -4.47
CA ARG A 122 5.36 6.48 -5.40
C ARG A 122 6.49 7.51 -5.29
N GLY A 123 6.14 8.80 -5.21
CA GLY A 123 7.10 9.88 -5.02
C GLY A 123 7.87 9.77 -3.70
N SER A 124 7.21 9.31 -2.63
CA SER A 124 7.86 9.11 -1.33
C SER A 124 8.85 7.94 -1.32
N GLY A 125 8.51 6.82 -1.95
CA GLY A 125 9.46 5.72 -2.16
C GLY A 125 10.68 6.15 -2.99
N ALA A 126 10.45 6.92 -4.05
CA ALA A 126 11.54 7.46 -4.87
C ALA A 126 12.46 8.40 -4.08
N ARG A 127 11.90 9.25 -3.21
CA ARG A 127 12.67 10.12 -2.33
C ARG A 127 13.57 9.31 -1.38
N LEU A 128 13.04 8.28 -0.73
CA LEU A 128 13.82 7.40 0.16
C LEU A 128 14.96 6.71 -0.60
N LEU A 129 14.72 6.25 -1.83
CA LEU A 129 15.77 5.70 -2.69
C LEU A 129 16.87 6.71 -2.96
N THR A 130 16.52 7.94 -3.35
CA THR A 130 17.49 9.01 -3.60
C THR A 130 18.35 9.29 -2.36
N HIS A 131 17.75 9.35 -1.17
CA HIS A 131 18.51 9.58 0.07
C HIS A 131 19.49 8.43 0.37
N ALA A 132 19.07 7.18 0.15
CA ALA A 132 19.95 6.02 0.30
C ALA A 132 21.09 6.00 -0.75
N GLN A 133 20.81 6.47 -1.97
CA GLN A 133 21.82 6.61 -3.03
C GLN A 133 22.85 7.71 -2.71
N GLU A 134 22.39 8.87 -2.23
CA GLU A 134 23.25 9.99 -1.84
C GLU A 134 24.17 9.65 -0.68
N SER A 135 23.74 8.76 0.23
CA SER A 135 24.58 8.25 1.31
C SER A 135 25.52 7.11 0.87
N GLY A 136 25.46 6.68 -0.40
CA GLY A 136 26.22 5.54 -0.91
C GLY A 136 25.78 4.19 -0.36
N ALA A 137 24.57 4.12 0.20
CA ALA A 137 24.00 2.91 0.82
C ALA A 137 23.05 2.16 -0.12
N ALA A 138 22.72 2.72 -1.29
CA ALA A 138 21.98 2.05 -2.35
C ALA A 138 22.64 2.28 -3.71
N ARG A 139 22.41 1.33 -4.63
CA ARG A 139 22.88 1.42 -6.01
C ARG A 139 22.26 2.61 -6.75
N THR A 140 23.07 3.28 -7.58
CA THR A 140 22.72 4.55 -8.23
C THR A 140 22.23 4.41 -9.68
N ASP A 141 22.08 3.18 -10.17
CA ASP A 141 21.59 2.86 -11.52
C ASP A 141 20.12 2.48 -11.54
N LEU A 142 19.37 2.80 -10.49
CA LEU A 142 17.92 2.64 -10.38
C LEU A 142 17.26 3.99 -10.15
N ASP A 143 16.13 4.24 -10.81
CA ASP A 143 15.26 5.36 -10.47
C ASP A 143 14.00 4.90 -9.70
N GLY A 144 13.13 5.85 -9.36
CA GLY A 144 11.88 5.56 -8.65
C GLY A 144 10.88 4.74 -9.46
N ALA A 145 10.94 4.77 -10.80
CA ALA A 145 10.12 3.93 -11.66
C ALA A 145 10.61 2.47 -11.61
N ASP A 146 11.93 2.25 -11.67
CA ASP A 146 12.54 0.93 -11.53
C ASP A 146 12.22 0.31 -10.17
N LEU A 147 12.36 1.09 -9.10
CA LEU A 147 12.01 0.65 -7.75
C LEU A 147 10.55 0.19 -7.68
N PHE A 148 9.63 1.00 -8.20
CA PHE A 148 8.21 0.70 -8.17
C PHE A 148 7.88 -0.53 -9.01
N ALA A 149 8.50 -0.70 -10.18
CA ALA A 149 8.34 -1.89 -11.02
C ALA A 149 8.83 -3.16 -10.30
N LEU A 150 9.99 -3.10 -9.64
CA LEU A 150 10.55 -4.22 -8.88
C LEU A 150 9.62 -4.64 -7.74
N VAL A 151 9.17 -3.71 -6.91
CA VAL A 151 8.33 -4.03 -5.74
C VAL A 151 6.93 -4.45 -6.17
N SER A 152 6.38 -3.84 -7.23
CA SER A 152 5.10 -4.25 -7.81
C SER A 152 5.16 -5.66 -8.39
N SER A 153 6.30 -6.08 -8.94
CA SER A 153 6.48 -7.46 -9.41
C SER A 153 6.41 -8.49 -8.28
N LEU A 154 6.92 -8.14 -7.08
CA LEU A 154 6.86 -9.00 -5.90
C LEU A 154 5.44 -9.06 -5.32
N VAL A 155 4.73 -7.94 -5.29
CA VAL A 155 3.31 -7.89 -4.91
C VAL A 155 2.48 -8.74 -5.88
N TRP A 156 2.67 -8.57 -7.18
CA TRP A 156 1.97 -9.36 -8.19
C TRP A 156 2.26 -10.86 -8.05
N LEU A 157 3.51 -11.23 -7.76
CA LEU A 157 3.91 -12.61 -7.53
C LEU A 157 3.25 -13.19 -6.29
N SER A 158 3.08 -12.39 -5.24
CA SER A 158 2.39 -12.78 -4.00
C SER A 158 0.90 -13.07 -4.21
N ASP A 159 0.29 -12.48 -5.25
CA ASP A 159 -1.10 -12.72 -5.65
C ASP A 159 -1.27 -13.99 -6.52
N GLN A 160 -0.16 -14.63 -6.92
CA GLN A 160 -0.21 -15.86 -7.71
C GLN A 160 -0.27 -17.10 -6.81
N PRO A 161 -1.24 -18.01 -7.03
CA PRO A 161 -1.37 -19.23 -6.23
C PRO A 161 -0.08 -20.06 -6.21
N GLY A 162 0.43 -20.36 -5.01
CA GLY A 162 1.59 -21.22 -4.80
C GLY A 162 2.95 -20.54 -4.96
N LEU A 163 2.97 -19.22 -5.19
CA LEU A 163 4.19 -18.42 -5.31
C LEU A 163 4.43 -17.51 -4.09
N GLU A 164 3.62 -17.61 -3.03
CA GLU A 164 3.66 -16.73 -1.86
C GLU A 164 5.02 -16.82 -1.15
N LYS A 165 5.47 -18.05 -0.83
CA LYS A 165 6.79 -18.30 -0.24
C LYS A 165 7.94 -17.90 -1.17
N ARG A 166 7.70 -17.94 -2.49
CA ARG A 166 8.70 -17.53 -3.47
C ARG A 166 8.84 -16.02 -3.48
N ALA A 167 7.74 -15.28 -3.37
CA ALA A 167 7.74 -13.83 -3.28
C ALA A 167 8.47 -13.33 -2.02
N GLU A 168 8.25 -13.97 -0.86
CA GLU A 168 9.00 -13.68 0.36
C GLU A 168 10.51 -13.85 0.19
N HIS A 169 10.95 -14.99 -0.38
CA HIS A 169 12.37 -15.21 -0.64
C HIS A 169 12.94 -14.20 -1.64
N LEU A 170 12.21 -13.92 -2.72
CA LEU A 170 12.66 -12.97 -3.74
C LEU A 170 12.66 -11.53 -3.23
N PHE A 171 11.84 -11.19 -2.25
CA PHE A 171 11.91 -9.91 -1.58
C PHE A 171 13.29 -9.68 -0.98
N ASP A 172 13.79 -10.60 -0.14
CA ASP A 172 15.09 -10.43 0.49
C ASP A 172 16.23 -10.39 -0.54
N VAL A 173 16.13 -11.16 -1.64
CA VAL A 173 17.08 -11.11 -2.76
C VAL A 173 17.06 -9.76 -3.46
N VAL A 174 15.88 -9.25 -3.81
CA VAL A 174 15.72 -7.95 -4.48
C VAL A 174 16.20 -6.82 -3.57
N MET A 175 15.80 -6.81 -2.29
CA MET A 175 16.24 -5.79 -1.33
C MET A 175 17.74 -5.80 -1.10
N GLY A 176 18.34 -7.00 -0.96
CA GLY A 176 19.79 -7.15 -0.85
C GLY A 176 20.55 -6.70 -2.11
N SER A 177 19.88 -6.67 -3.27
CA SER A 177 20.46 -6.15 -4.52
C SER A 177 20.36 -4.62 -4.67
N ILE A 178 19.48 -3.96 -3.91
CA ILE A 178 19.27 -2.51 -3.95
C ILE A 178 20.20 -1.82 -2.94
N VAL A 179 20.25 -2.34 -1.71
CA VAL A 179 21.09 -1.80 -0.63
C VAL A 179 22.51 -2.36 -0.73
N THR A 180 23.50 -1.48 -0.79
CA THR A 180 24.92 -1.83 -0.84
C THR A 180 25.48 -1.89 0.58
N GLY A 181 25.51 -3.06 1.22
CA GLY A 181 26.21 -3.15 2.52
C GLY A 181 25.89 -4.27 3.50
N ARG A 182 25.07 -5.28 3.18
CA ARG A 182 24.93 -6.46 4.06
C ARG A 182 25.71 -7.65 3.51
N SER A 183 27.05 -7.55 3.63
CA SER A 183 27.98 -8.69 3.55
C SER A 183 28.17 -9.30 4.93
#